data_AF-A0A409VQL4-F1
#
_entry.id   AF-A0A409VQL4-F1
#
_cell.length_a   1.000
_cell.length_b   1.000
_cell.length_c   1.000
_cell.angle_alpha   90.00
_cell.angle_beta   90.00
_cell.angle_gamma   90.00
#
_symmetry.space_group_name_H-M   'P 1'
#
loop_
_entity.id
_entity.type
_entity.pdbx_description
1 polymer ?
#
loop_
_entity_poly.entity_id
_entity_poly.type
_entity_poly.pdbx_seq_one_letter_code
_entity_poly.pdbx_strand_id
1 'polypeptide(L)'
;MVQSVQLFYALAILLSVPLQLFPAIRIVENGLFKTRSGKADARVKWYKNVFRFGMVLVCTAISWVGAADLDKFVAFIGCFACVPLCYVYPAMLHYKACARTRREKIADIVLIVFGLAACAYTTAQTLKLMMAPAPAKDSPYAHCKG
;
A
#
# COMPACT_ATOMS: atom_id res chain seq x y z
N MET A 1 0.26 -6.95 -30.75
CA MET A 1 -0.30 -7.64 -29.57
C MET A 1 0.09 -6.95 -28.26
N VAL A 2 1.37 -6.68 -28.02
CA VAL A 2 1.86 -6.01 -26.79
C VAL A 2 1.35 -4.57 -26.58
N GLN A 3 1.25 -3.74 -27.62
CA GLN A 3 0.72 -2.37 -27.50
C GLN A 3 -0.73 -2.33 -27.01
N SER A 4 -1.58 -3.25 -27.49
CA SER A 4 -2.97 -3.35 -27.04
C SER A 4 -3.05 -3.69 -25.56
N VAL A 5 -2.27 -4.69 -25.11
CA VAL A 5 -2.23 -5.11 -23.71
C VAL A 5 -1.69 -4.00 -22.80
N GLN A 6 -0.64 -3.28 -23.21
CA GLN A 6 -0.09 -2.15 -22.46
C GLN A 6 -1.09 -1.00 -22.34
N LEU A 7 -1.86 -0.72 -23.40
CA LEU A 7 -2.93 0.28 -23.38
C LEU A 7 -4.03 -0.12 -22.38
N PHE A 8 -4.52 -1.36 -22.45
CA PHE A 8 -5.54 -1.85 -21.50
C PHE A 8 -5.05 -1.87 -20.06
N TYR A 9 -3.76 -2.18 -19.82
CA TYR A 9 -3.16 -2.14 -18.49
C TYR A 9 -3.15 -0.72 -17.90
N ALA A 10 -2.67 0.26 -18.67
CA ALA A 10 -2.66 1.66 -18.23
C ALA A 10 -4.09 2.19 -17.98
N LEU A 11 -5.04 1.83 -18.84
CA LEU A 11 -6.46 2.21 -18.68
C LEU A 11 -7.08 1.57 -17.42
N ALA A 12 -6.77 0.31 -17.13
CA ALA A 12 -7.24 -0.39 -15.93
C ALA A 12 -6.71 0.24 -14.64
N ILE A 13 -5.43 0.62 -14.60
CA ILE A 13 -4.83 1.32 -13.45
C ILE A 13 -5.44 2.70 -13.28
N LEU A 14 -5.58 3.46 -14.37
CA LEU A 14 -6.15 4.80 -14.36
C LEU A 14 -7.59 4.80 -13.80
N LEU A 15 -8.39 3.77 -14.11
CA LEU A 15 -9.74 3.62 -13.57
C LEU A 15 -9.75 3.05 -12.14
N SER A 16 -8.84 2.14 -11.80
CA SER A 16 -8.82 1.47 -10.49
C SER A 16 -8.36 2.37 -9.35
N VAL A 17 -7.32 3.17 -9.56
CA VAL A 17 -6.76 4.08 -8.54
C VAL A 17 -7.83 5.04 -7.97
N PRO A 18 -8.62 5.79 -8.78
CA PRO A 18 -9.64 6.70 -8.24
C PRO A 18 -10.80 5.96 -7.56
N LEU A 19 -11.15 4.75 -8.01
CA LEU A 19 -12.18 3.92 -7.39
C LEU A 19 -11.74 3.38 -6.02
N GLN A 20 -10.47 2.98 -5.89
CA GLN A 20 -9.87 2.55 -4.61
C GLN A 20 -9.61 3.72 -3.66
N LEU A 21 -9.37 4.93 -4.19
CA LEU A 21 -9.22 6.13 -3.39
C LEU A 21 -10.52 6.51 -2.66
N PHE A 22 -11.69 6.15 -3.20
CA PHE A 22 -13.00 6.46 -2.60
C PHE A 22 -13.18 5.87 -1.18
N PRO A 23 -13.03 4.55 -0.95
CA PRO A 23 -13.11 4.00 0.40
C PRO A 23 -11.99 4.53 1.30
N ALA A 24 -10.77 4.71 0.79
CA ALA A 24 -9.65 5.27 1.56
C ALA A 24 -9.97 6.69 2.07
N ILE A 25 -10.47 7.57 1.19
CA ILE A 25 -10.90 8.93 1.57
C ILE A 25 -12.00 8.88 2.62
N ARG A 26 -13.02 8.02 2.44
CA ARG A 26 -14.14 7.91 3.38
C ARG A 26 -13.70 7.43 4.76
N ILE A 27 -12.76 6.49 4.83
CA ILE A 27 -12.20 6.00 6.10
C ILE A 27 -11.41 7.10 6.79
N VAL A 28 -10.52 7.79 6.06
CA VAL A 28 -9.71 8.86 6.65
C VAL A 28 -10.57 10.07 7.04
N GLU A 29 -11.57 10.43 6.25
CA GLU A 29 -12.55 11.46 6.56
C GLU A 29 -13.31 11.11 7.85
N ASN A 30 -13.84 9.88 7.98
CA ASN A 30 -14.54 9.44 9.19
C ASN A 30 -13.60 9.34 10.42
N GLY A 31 -12.32 9.02 10.21
CA GLY A 31 -11.31 8.99 11.27
C GLY A 31 -10.90 10.38 11.75
N LEU A 32 -10.73 11.33 10.84
CA LEU A 32 -10.27 12.69 11.12
C LEU A 32 -11.40 13.61 11.62
N PHE A 33 -12.65 13.39 11.20
CA PHE A 33 -13.82 14.21 11.58
C PHE A 33 -14.65 13.63 12.73
N LYS A 34 -14.08 12.74 13.56
CA LYS A 34 -14.81 12.07 14.65
C LYS A 34 -15.36 13.03 15.73
N THR A 35 -15.00 14.32 15.73
CA THR A 35 -15.31 15.23 16.85
C THR A 35 -16.12 16.49 16.54
N ARG A 36 -16.48 16.85 15.30
CA ARG A 36 -17.46 17.94 15.09
C ARG A 36 -18.26 17.79 13.80
N SER A 37 -19.39 17.11 13.92
CA SER A 37 -20.58 17.46 13.15
C SER A 37 -21.08 18.82 13.65
N GLY A 38 -20.42 19.90 13.21
CA GLY A 38 -20.95 21.26 13.28
C GLY A 38 -21.58 21.57 11.93
N LYS A 39 -22.92 21.62 11.90
CA LYS A 39 -23.71 21.99 10.73
C LYS A 39 -23.22 23.35 10.17
N ALA A 40 -23.02 23.41 8.85
CA ALA A 40 -22.95 24.62 8.01
C ALA A 40 -21.66 25.46 8.00
N ASP A 41 -20.52 24.93 7.52
CA ASP A 41 -19.39 25.78 7.16
C ASP A 41 -18.71 25.39 5.83
N ALA A 42 -18.52 26.37 4.95
CA ALA A 42 -17.76 26.25 3.71
C ALA A 42 -16.32 25.77 3.94
N ARG A 43 -15.78 26.01 5.16
CA ARG A 43 -14.49 25.48 5.63
C ARG A 43 -14.43 23.96 5.65
N VAL A 44 -15.49 23.25 6.04
CA VAL A 44 -15.52 21.77 6.04
C VAL A 44 -15.58 21.23 4.61
N LYS A 45 -16.26 21.93 3.69
CA LYS A 45 -16.24 21.62 2.25
C LYS A 45 -14.84 21.85 1.64
N TRP A 46 -14.19 22.95 2.01
CA TRP A 46 -12.83 23.25 1.56
C TRP A 46 -11.82 22.24 2.09
N TYR A 47 -11.91 21.85 3.37
CA TYR A 47 -11.07 20.78 3.92
C TYR A 47 -11.28 19.45 3.20
N LYS A 48 -12.50 19.08 2.81
CA LYS A 48 -12.74 17.87 2.00
C LYS A 48 -12.13 17.95 0.60
N ASN A 49 -12.18 19.11 -0.04
CA ASN A 49 -11.58 19.30 -1.37
C ASN A 49 -10.04 19.37 -1.31
N VAL A 50 -9.50 20.09 -0.31
CA VAL A 50 -8.07 20.20 -0.05
C VAL A 50 -7.48 18.85 0.37
N PHE A 51 -8.22 18.02 1.10
CA PHE A 51 -7.74 16.67 1.45
C PHE A 51 -7.62 15.79 0.20
N ARG A 52 -8.57 15.89 -0.73
CA ARG A 52 -8.51 15.15 -2.01
C ARG A 52 -7.36 15.60 -2.89
N PHE A 53 -7.16 16.91 -3.04
CA PHE A 53 -6.02 17.46 -3.76
C PHE A 53 -4.70 17.17 -3.04
N GLY A 54 -4.67 17.25 -1.71
CA GLY A 54 -3.49 16.98 -0.88
C GLY A 54 -3.02 15.53 -1.00
N MET A 55 -3.93 14.55 -0.95
CA MET A 55 -3.53 13.15 -1.15
C MET A 55 -3.01 12.87 -2.55
N VAL A 56 -3.59 13.49 -3.59
CA VAL A 56 -3.06 13.36 -4.95
C VAL A 56 -1.69 14.03 -5.07
N LEU A 57 -1.51 15.24 -4.51
CA LEU A 57 -0.21 15.94 -4.51
C LEU A 57 0.87 15.16 -3.77
N VAL A 58 0.55 14.57 -2.62
CA VAL A 58 1.48 13.71 -1.89
C VAL A 58 1.83 12.47 -2.71
N CYS A 59 0.85 11.82 -3.35
CA CYS A 59 1.10 10.69 -4.24
C CYS A 59 1.99 11.07 -5.44
N THR A 60 1.76 12.24 -6.05
CA THR A 60 2.59 12.78 -7.12
C THR A 60 4.01 13.10 -6.65
N ALA A 61 4.17 13.71 -5.48
CA ALA A 61 5.49 14.01 -4.90
C ALA A 61 6.26 12.72 -4.59
N ILE A 62 5.59 11.72 -4.01
CA ILE A 62 6.18 10.42 -3.73
C ILE A 62 6.57 9.70 -5.04
N SER A 63 5.70 9.71 -6.04
CA SER A 63 5.98 9.12 -7.36
C SER A 63 7.16 9.81 -8.05
N TRP A 64 7.29 11.13 -7.91
CA TRP A 64 8.43 11.89 -8.42
C TRP A 64 9.74 11.46 -7.75
N VAL A 65 9.75 11.34 -6.42
CA VAL A 65 10.94 10.92 -5.67
C VAL A 65 11.29 9.45 -5.94
N GLY A 66 10.29 8.59 -6.12
CA GLY A 66 10.45 7.14 -6.35
C GLY A 66 10.54 6.72 -7.82
N ALA A 67 10.52 7.66 -8.78
CA ALA A 67 10.39 7.34 -10.21
C ALA A 67 11.53 6.46 -10.75
N ALA A 68 12.73 6.58 -10.17
CA ALA A 68 13.88 5.78 -10.56
C ALA A 68 13.70 4.28 -10.24
N ASP A 69 12.88 3.94 -9.25
CA ASP A 69 12.78 2.61 -8.67
C ASP A 69 11.35 2.27 -8.22
N LEU A 70 10.37 2.48 -9.11
CA LEU A 70 8.94 2.29 -8.81
C LEU A 70 8.62 0.89 -8.28
N ASP A 71 9.24 -0.16 -8.84
CA ASP A 71 9.04 -1.54 -8.42
C ASP A 71 9.50 -1.78 -6.97
N LYS A 72 10.66 -1.20 -6.61
CA LYS A 72 11.26 -1.29 -5.28
C LYS A 72 10.39 -0.59 -4.24
N PHE A 73 9.89 0.58 -4.60
CA PHE A 73 9.06 1.39 -3.72
C PHE A 73 7.68 0.76 -3.48
N VAL A 74 7.05 0.20 -4.53
CA VAL A 74 5.77 -0.51 -4.41
C VAL A 74 5.91 -1.76 -3.54
N ALA A 75 6.99 -2.54 -3.68
CA ALA A 75 7.25 -3.70 -2.83
C ALA A 75 7.40 -3.31 -1.34
N PHE A 76 8.08 -2.19 -1.07
CA PHE A 76 8.23 -1.65 0.28
C PHE A 76 6.89 -1.19 0.87
N ILE A 77 6.08 -0.42 0.14
CA ILE A 77 4.75 -0.03 0.64
C ILE A 77 3.87 -1.26 0.85
N GLY A 78 3.93 -2.24 -0.06
CA GLY A 78 3.18 -3.49 0.03
C GLY A 78 3.48 -4.26 1.29
N CYS A 79 4.76 -4.42 1.68
CA CYS A 79 5.10 -5.13 2.91
C CYS A 79 4.70 -4.35 4.17
N PHE A 80 4.79 -3.02 4.17
CA PHE A 80 4.37 -2.19 5.30
C PHE A 80 2.86 -2.02 5.45
N ALA A 81 2.09 -2.02 4.36
CA ALA A 81 0.66 -1.77 4.39
C ALA A 81 -0.19 -3.04 4.34
N CYS A 82 0.16 -4.01 3.48
CA CYS A 82 -0.61 -5.24 3.30
C CYS A 82 -0.47 -6.17 4.51
N VAL A 83 0.74 -6.32 5.05
CA VAL A 83 1.00 -7.25 6.15
C VAL A 83 0.22 -6.84 7.42
N PRO A 84 0.30 -5.59 7.91
CA PRO A 84 -0.50 -5.18 9.06
C PRO A 84 -2.00 -5.20 8.75
N LEU A 85 -2.44 -4.84 7.54
CA LEU A 85 -3.86 -4.87 7.21
C LEU A 85 -4.42 -6.31 7.23
N CYS A 86 -3.67 -7.29 6.71
CA CYS A 86 -4.01 -8.71 6.76
C CYS A 86 -3.97 -9.29 8.19
N TYR A 87 -3.19 -8.73 9.11
CA TYR A 87 -3.16 -9.16 10.52
C TYR A 87 -4.14 -8.38 11.42
N VAL A 88 -4.46 -7.13 11.10
CA VAL A 88 -5.43 -6.30 11.83
C VAL A 88 -6.86 -6.72 11.50
N TYR A 89 -7.14 -7.15 10.26
CA TYR A 89 -8.46 -7.65 9.87
C TYR A 89 -8.94 -8.87 10.69
N PRO A 90 -8.14 -9.93 10.92
CA PRO A 90 -8.53 -11.03 11.80
C PRO A 90 -8.60 -10.62 13.28
N ALA A 91 -7.73 -9.71 13.74
CA ALA A 91 -7.79 -9.16 15.09
C ALA A 91 -9.13 -8.47 15.37
N MET A 92 -9.64 -7.69 14.40
CA MET A 92 -10.92 -7.00 14.52
C MET A 92 -12.11 -7.96 14.49
N LEU A 93 -12.02 -9.08 13.77
CA LEU A 93 -13.05 -10.11 13.69
C LEU A 93 -13.13 -10.92 14.99
N HIS A 94 -11.99 -11.22 15.58
CA HIS A 94 -11.87 -11.93 16.86
C HIS A 94 -12.35 -11.09 18.04
N TYR A 95 -11.89 -9.82 18.12
CA TYR A 95 -12.32 -8.87 19.15
C TYR A 95 -13.85 -8.65 19.16
N LYS A 96 -14.50 -8.82 18.01
CA LYS A 96 -15.95 -8.67 17.85
C LYS A 96 -16.72 -9.99 18.00
N ALA A 97 -16.09 -11.15 17.79
CA ALA A 97 -16.71 -12.47 17.83
C ALA A 97 -16.61 -13.19 19.20
N CYS A 98 -15.56 -12.96 20.00
CA CYS A 98 -15.36 -13.67 21.27
C CYS A 98 -14.91 -12.76 22.43
N ALA A 99 -15.70 -11.72 22.73
CA ALA A 99 -15.43 -10.91 23.92
C ALA A 99 -15.55 -11.72 25.24
N ARG A 100 -14.48 -12.43 25.67
CA ARG A 100 -14.21 -12.85 27.06
C ARG A 100 -12.83 -13.46 27.42
N THR A 101 -11.96 -13.93 26.52
CA THR A 101 -10.79 -14.77 26.93
C THR A 101 -9.38 -14.26 26.57
N ARG A 102 -8.42 -14.39 27.51
CA ARG A 102 -7.00 -13.97 27.36
C ARG A 102 -6.23 -14.63 26.21
N ARG A 103 -6.67 -15.80 25.74
CA ARG A 103 -6.04 -16.53 24.63
C ARG A 103 -6.11 -15.74 23.32
N GLU A 104 -7.11 -14.87 23.20
CA GLU A 104 -7.32 -14.07 22.00
C GLU A 104 -6.33 -12.91 21.87
N LYS A 105 -6.07 -12.24 22.99
CA LYS A 105 -5.03 -11.21 23.11
C LYS A 105 -3.63 -11.75 22.81
N ILE A 106 -3.38 -13.01 23.18
CA ILE A 106 -2.10 -13.68 22.91
C ILE A 106 -1.99 -14.02 21.42
N ALA A 107 -3.07 -14.50 20.79
CA ALA A 107 -3.08 -14.76 19.35
C ALA A 107 -2.84 -13.47 18.53
N ASP A 108 -3.45 -12.34 18.91
CA ASP A 108 -3.19 -11.05 18.27
C ASP A 108 -1.72 -10.61 18.40
N ILE A 109 -1.14 -10.76 19.59
CA ILE A 109 0.28 -10.42 19.83
C ILE A 109 1.20 -11.32 19.02
N VAL A 110 0.93 -12.62 18.95
CA VAL A 110 1.73 -13.57 18.16
C VAL A 110 1.64 -13.25 16.68
N LEU A 111 0.46 -12.93 16.17
CA LEU A 111 0.25 -12.55 14.77
C LEU A 111 0.95 -11.23 14.41
N ILE A 112 0.89 -10.23 15.29
CA ILE A 112 1.62 -8.96 15.11
C ILE A 112 3.14 -9.20 15.09
N VAL A 113 3.66 -9.97 16.05
CA VAL A 113 5.11 -10.26 16.15
C VAL A 113 5.59 -11.07 14.95
N PHE A 114 4.83 -12.08 14.53
CA PHE A 114 5.14 -12.89 13.36
C PHE A 114 5.07 -12.05 12.07
N GLY A 115 4.07 -11.19 11.92
CA GLY A 115 3.97 -10.25 10.81
C GLY A 115 5.12 -9.26 10.74
N LEU A 116 5.55 -8.73 11.90
CA LEU A 116 6.70 -7.82 11.98
C LEU A 116 8.01 -8.55 11.62
N ALA A 117 8.19 -9.79 12.08
CA ALA A 117 9.34 -10.62 11.73
C ALA A 117 9.37 -10.98 10.25
N ALA A 118 8.22 -11.35 9.66
CA ALA A 118 8.10 -11.63 8.23
C ALA A 118 8.33 -10.38 7.37
N CYS A 119 7.85 -9.21 7.82
CA CYS A 119 8.10 -7.94 7.15
C CYS A 119 9.60 -7.59 7.20
N ALA A 120 10.24 -7.67 8.37
CA ALA A 120 11.67 -7.44 8.51
C ALA A 120 12.51 -8.42 7.66
N TYR A 121 12.13 -9.70 7.63
CA TYR A 121 12.79 -10.72 6.80
C TYR A 121 12.66 -10.42 5.30
N THR A 122 11.45 -10.09 4.85
CA THR A 122 11.18 -9.76 3.44
C THR A 122 11.89 -8.48 3.05
N THR A 123 11.84 -7.43 3.87
CA THR A 123 12.57 -6.18 3.63
C THR A 123 14.08 -6.41 3.58
N ALA A 124 14.64 -7.23 4.48
CA ALA A 124 16.06 -7.56 4.45
C ALA A 124 16.45 -8.37 3.21
N GLN A 125 15.60 -9.29 2.76
CA GLN A 125 15.82 -10.08 1.54
C GLN A 125 15.74 -9.20 0.29
N THR A 126 14.74 -8.32 0.22
CA THR A 126 14.56 -7.33 -0.83
C THR A 126 15.74 -6.37 -0.88
N LEU A 127 16.21 -5.84 0.26
CA LEU A 127 17.40 -4.97 0.31
C LEU A 127 18.68 -5.71 -0.08
N LYS A 128 18.86 -6.97 0.32
CA LYS A 128 20.01 -7.79 -0.12
C LYS A 128 19.99 -8.04 -1.63
N LEU A 129 18.83 -8.30 -2.21
CA LEU A 129 18.64 -8.41 -3.66
C LEU A 129 18.85 -7.07 -4.39
N MET A 130 18.59 -5.94 -3.72
CA MET A 130 18.83 -4.59 -4.25
C MET A 130 20.29 -4.13 -4.12
N MET A 131 21.01 -4.58 -3.09
CA MET A 131 22.41 -4.23 -2.84
C MET A 131 23.41 -5.22 -3.45
N ALA A 132 22.99 -6.44 -3.77
CA ALA A 132 23.76 -7.30 -4.66
C ALA A 132 23.75 -6.66 -6.05
N PRO A 133 24.91 -6.24 -6.61
CA PRO A 133 24.94 -5.88 -8.02
C PRO A 133 24.49 -7.12 -8.79
N ALA A 134 23.52 -6.96 -9.68
CA ALA A 134 23.20 -8.02 -10.63
C ALA A 134 24.52 -8.48 -11.27
N PRO A 135 24.84 -9.79 -11.31
CA PRO A 135 25.85 -10.25 -12.25
C PRO A 135 25.46 -9.70 -13.62
N ALA A 136 26.48 -9.27 -14.37
CA ALA A 136 26.34 -8.65 -15.68
C ALA A 136 25.27 -9.37 -16.52
N LYS A 137 24.53 -8.60 -17.32
CA LYS A 137 23.60 -9.11 -18.32
C LYS A 137 24.24 -10.25 -19.14
N ASP A 138 23.98 -11.49 -18.77
CA ASP A 138 24.06 -12.60 -19.71
C ASP A 138 22.70 -12.70 -20.39
N SER A 139 22.55 -11.84 -21.40
CA SER A 139 21.49 -11.91 -22.39
C SER A 139 21.61 -13.24 -23.16
N PRO A 140 20.55 -14.07 -23.28
CA PRO A 140 20.57 -15.28 -24.11
C PRO A 140 20.63 -15.02 -25.64
N TYR A 141 20.83 -13.78 -26.09
CA TYR A 141 20.80 -13.41 -27.51
C TYR A 141 22.19 -13.10 -28.12
N ALA A 142 23.27 -13.59 -27.50
CA ALA A 142 24.59 -13.59 -28.12
C ALA A 142 24.96 -15.01 -28.52
N HIS A 143 24.44 -15.50 -29.65
CA HIS A 143 25.13 -16.43 -30.57
C HIS A 143 24.20 -16.86 -31.73
N CYS A 144 23.93 -15.95 -32.66
CA CYS A 144 23.78 -16.31 -34.07
C CYS A 144 25.02 -15.81 -34.80
N LYS A 145 25.98 -16.71 -35.05
CA LYS A 145 26.99 -16.64 -36.12
C LYS A 145 27.77 -17.95 -36.15
N GLY A 146 27.79 -18.60 -37.32
CA GLY A 146 28.49 -19.85 -37.62
C GLY A 146 27.69 -20.65 -38.63
#